data_AF-A0A2G2LTS8-F1
#
_entry.id   AF-A0A2G2LTS8-F1
#
_cell.length_a   1.000
_cell.length_b   1.000
_cell.length_c   1.000
_cell.angle_alpha   90.00
_cell.angle_beta   90.00
_cell.angle_gamma   90.00
#
_symmetry.space_group_name_H-M   'P 1'
#
loop_
_entity.id
_entity.type
_entity.pdbx_description
1 polymer ?
#
loop_
_entity_poly.entity_id
_entity_poly.type
_entity_poly.pdbx_seq_one_letter_code
_entity_poly.pdbx_strand_id
1 'polypeptide(L)'
;MKKGIRRGIQRYQCHYCGISFSSKRRPLKQNYNLFQDYFYHRQTVIELAAKYGHCERWVRQEINRYQPQLKIAVARPITLVMDATFFGKRIDKFGVLVAKDTITSKVVGYQFIQTEKNEAYQAMVSSLQSLGFVINSITIDGKSGLFKAFPGIPVQMCHFHQQAIITRYLTKKPKMAASIDLRRVAFYLNKATQKRFLLILSFWYKRHAVFINEKTVNFETGKWRYTHRRLRSAYRSIRNNIPYLFTHKTHWEHAIPNTTNTLDGGVFSPLKTLLRIHRGISRELKEN
;
A
#
# COMPACT_ATOMS: atom_id res chain seq x y z
N MET A 1 -28.66 22.33 41.75
CA MET A 1 -28.38 21.40 42.87
C MET A 1 -27.53 20.23 42.39
N LYS A 2 -26.63 19.69 43.24
CA LYS A 2 -25.90 18.45 42.96
C LYS A 2 -26.87 17.27 43.08
N LYS A 3 -26.98 16.44 42.04
CA LYS A 3 -27.93 15.30 41.94
C LYS A 3 -27.24 13.93 42.12
N GLY A 4 -26.00 13.91 42.63
CA GLY A 4 -25.17 12.70 42.78
C GLY A 4 -24.12 12.49 41.68
N ILE A 5 -23.38 11.39 41.79
CA ILE A 5 -22.23 11.04 40.94
C ILE A 5 -22.56 9.80 40.11
N ARG A 6 -22.29 9.82 38.80
CA ARG A 6 -22.46 8.64 37.93
C ARG A 6 -21.19 8.43 37.09
N ARG A 7 -20.56 7.25 37.21
CA ARG A 7 -19.28 6.92 36.55
C ARG A 7 -18.19 7.97 36.84
N GLY A 8 -18.07 8.40 38.10
CA GLY A 8 -17.08 9.40 38.54
C GLY A 8 -17.37 10.85 38.13
N ILE A 9 -18.51 11.16 37.50
CA ILE A 9 -18.86 12.52 37.07
C ILE A 9 -20.03 13.06 37.89
N GLN A 10 -19.85 14.25 38.47
CA GLN A 10 -20.88 14.97 39.23
C GLN A 10 -22.04 15.39 38.30
N ARG A 11 -23.27 15.11 38.70
CA ARG A 11 -24.47 15.60 38.02
C ARG A 11 -25.09 16.76 38.78
N TYR A 12 -25.70 17.65 38.03
CA TYR A 12 -26.45 18.78 38.52
C TYR A 12 -27.87 18.75 37.96
N GLN A 13 -28.78 19.37 38.68
CA GLN A 13 -30.16 19.59 38.29
C GLN A 13 -30.48 21.07 38.45
N CYS A 14 -31.06 21.68 37.41
CA CYS A 14 -31.56 23.03 37.50
C CYS A 14 -32.76 23.06 38.45
N HIS A 15 -32.76 24.02 39.38
CA HIS A 15 -33.85 24.14 40.35
C HIS A 15 -35.14 24.68 39.72
N TYR A 16 -35.01 25.58 38.75
CA TYR A 16 -36.14 26.24 38.09
C TYR A 16 -36.82 25.37 37.03
N CYS A 17 -36.05 24.67 36.20
CA CYS A 17 -36.61 23.92 35.07
C CYS A 17 -36.47 22.39 35.19
N GLY A 18 -35.90 21.87 36.27
CA GLY A 18 -35.77 20.43 36.52
C GLY A 18 -34.80 19.68 35.60
N ILE A 19 -34.25 20.34 34.56
CA ILE A 19 -33.32 19.75 33.60
C ILE A 19 -32.03 19.32 34.31
N SER A 20 -31.61 18.09 34.05
CA SER A 20 -30.39 17.50 34.64
C SER A 20 -29.21 17.57 33.67
N PHE A 21 -28.08 18.12 34.11
CA PHE A 21 -26.84 18.24 33.34
C PHE A 21 -25.64 17.66 34.13
N SER A 22 -24.48 17.49 33.51
CA SER A 22 -23.28 16.95 34.15
C SER A 22 -22.15 17.97 34.21
N SER A 23 -21.29 17.88 35.22
CA SER A 23 -20.14 18.78 35.44
C SER A 23 -19.15 18.78 34.28
N LYS A 24 -19.03 17.63 33.62
CA LYS A 24 -18.31 17.49 32.34
C LYS A 24 -19.31 17.20 31.23
N ARG A 25 -19.24 17.99 30.15
CA ARG A 25 -19.91 17.70 28.86
C ARG A 25 -19.35 16.36 28.36
N ARG A 26 -20.16 15.46 27.75
CA ARG A 26 -19.64 14.23 27.12
C ARG A 26 -19.04 14.58 25.75
N PRO A 27 -17.71 14.69 25.57
CA PRO A 27 -17.13 15.23 24.34
C PRO A 27 -16.74 14.13 23.32
N LEU A 28 -16.68 12.86 23.73
CA LEU A 28 -16.07 11.82 22.89
C LEU A 28 -17.02 11.22 21.83
N LYS A 29 -18.30 11.01 22.16
CA LYS A 29 -19.24 10.33 21.25
C LYS A 29 -19.74 11.25 20.13
N GLN A 30 -19.94 12.54 20.41
CA GLN A 30 -20.37 13.51 19.41
C GLN A 30 -19.26 13.79 18.40
N ASN A 31 -18.02 13.96 18.86
CA ASN A 31 -16.87 14.17 17.98
C ASN A 31 -16.59 12.94 17.10
N TYR A 32 -16.73 11.74 17.68
CA TYR A 32 -16.68 10.50 16.90
C TYR A 32 -17.74 10.48 15.79
N ASN A 33 -19.00 10.73 16.12
CA ASN A 33 -20.09 10.73 15.14
C ASN A 33 -19.90 11.80 14.07
N LEU A 34 -19.48 13.00 14.47
CA LEU A 34 -19.22 14.11 13.56
C LEU A 34 -18.05 13.80 12.60
N PHE A 35 -16.98 13.18 13.10
CA PHE A 35 -15.88 12.69 12.27
C PHE A 35 -16.34 11.58 11.30
N GLN A 36 -17.18 10.65 11.79
CA GLN A 36 -17.73 9.58 10.95
C GLN A 36 -18.64 10.13 9.84
N ASP A 37 -19.50 11.08 10.18
CA ASP A 37 -20.38 11.75 9.23
C ASP A 37 -19.61 12.53 8.16
N TYR A 38 -18.56 13.23 8.57
CA TYR A 38 -17.70 13.97 7.65
C TYR A 38 -16.96 13.02 6.70
N PHE A 39 -16.16 12.09 7.24
CA PHE A 39 -15.26 11.27 6.41
C PHE A 39 -15.95 10.09 5.73
N TYR A 40 -16.77 9.31 6.44
CA TYR A 40 -17.34 8.07 5.91
C TYR A 40 -18.69 8.29 5.24
N HIS A 41 -19.53 9.20 5.76
CA HIS A 41 -20.80 9.56 5.13
C HIS A 41 -20.68 10.73 4.15
N ARG A 42 -19.48 11.29 3.98
CA ARG A 42 -19.14 12.31 2.96
C ARG A 42 -19.94 13.61 3.10
N GLN A 43 -20.43 13.90 4.31
CA GLN A 43 -21.22 15.10 4.56
C GLN A 43 -20.35 16.35 4.48
N THR A 44 -20.88 17.42 3.89
CA THR A 44 -20.17 18.70 3.82
C THR A 44 -20.16 19.40 5.18
N VAL A 45 -19.23 20.36 5.36
CA VAL A 45 -19.19 21.17 6.60
C VAL A 45 -20.51 21.91 6.82
N ILE A 46 -21.17 22.34 5.74
CA ILE A 46 -22.47 23.04 5.75
C ILE A 46 -23.58 22.09 6.21
N GLU A 47 -23.63 20.88 5.68
CA GLU A 47 -24.61 19.86 6.09
C GLU A 47 -24.44 19.46 7.56
N LEU A 48 -23.19 19.31 8.01
CA LEU A 48 -22.87 19.02 9.41
C LEU A 48 -23.23 20.19 10.33
N ALA A 49 -22.99 21.43 9.90
CA ALA A 49 -23.36 22.63 10.62
C ALA A 49 -24.88 22.66 10.87
N ALA A 50 -25.67 22.41 9.82
CA ALA A 50 -27.13 22.30 9.93
C ALA A 50 -27.57 21.13 10.82
N LYS A 51 -27.01 19.93 10.62
CA LYS A 51 -27.35 18.71 11.37
C LYS A 51 -27.08 18.81 12.86
N TYR A 52 -25.95 19.43 13.23
CA TYR A 52 -25.50 19.54 14.62
C TYR A 52 -25.87 20.88 15.28
N GLY A 53 -26.51 21.81 14.56
CA GLY A 53 -26.93 23.11 15.09
C GLY A 53 -25.77 24.02 15.47
N HIS A 54 -24.68 23.98 14.71
CA HIS A 54 -23.43 24.71 14.99
C HIS A 54 -22.91 25.43 13.75
N CYS A 55 -22.04 26.42 13.92
CA CYS A 55 -21.41 27.11 12.79
C CYS A 55 -20.33 26.25 12.13
N GLU A 56 -20.01 26.51 10.86
CA GLU A 56 -18.97 25.77 10.12
C GLU A 56 -17.60 25.78 10.83
N ARG A 57 -17.25 26.90 11.46
CA ARG A 57 -15.99 27.03 12.21
C ARG A 57 -15.89 26.03 13.35
N TRP A 58 -16.99 25.82 14.07
CA TRP A 58 -17.07 24.84 15.16
C TRP A 58 -16.91 23.41 14.61
N VAL A 59 -17.60 23.06 13.52
CA VAL A 59 -17.48 21.75 12.87
C VAL A 59 -16.03 21.45 12.47
N ARG A 60 -15.36 22.40 11.81
CA ARG A 60 -13.93 22.24 11.41
C ARG A 60 -13.02 22.05 12.63
N GLN A 61 -13.26 22.79 13.72
CA GLN A 61 -12.48 22.64 14.95
C GLN A 61 -12.67 21.26 15.58
N GLU A 62 -13.90 20.75 15.65
CA GLU A 62 -14.16 19.44 16.25
C GLU A 62 -13.63 18.29 15.40
N ILE A 63 -13.68 18.39 14.06
CA ILE A 63 -13.02 17.42 13.16
C ILE A 63 -11.52 17.38 13.42
N ASN A 64 -10.87 18.55 13.49
CA ASN A 64 -9.42 18.64 13.72
C ASN A 64 -9.00 18.20 15.13
N ARG A 65 -9.88 18.34 16.13
CA ARG A 65 -9.62 17.91 17.52
C ARG A 65 -9.76 16.42 17.71
N TYR A 66 -10.52 15.75 16.85
CA TYR A 66 -10.76 14.33 16.99
C TYR A 66 -9.51 13.54 16.59
N GLN A 67 -8.97 12.76 17.54
CA GLN A 67 -7.91 11.80 17.29
C GLN A 67 -8.49 10.38 17.32
N PRO A 68 -8.37 9.60 16.23
CA PRO A 68 -8.84 8.23 16.22
C PRO A 68 -8.04 7.38 17.21
N GLN A 69 -8.74 6.48 17.92
CA GLN A 69 -8.06 5.51 18.78
C GLN A 69 -7.31 4.49 17.93
N LEU A 70 -5.99 4.48 18.05
CA LEU A 70 -5.14 3.46 17.45
C LEU A 70 -5.35 2.14 18.18
N LYS A 71 -5.79 1.12 17.45
CA LYS A 71 -5.90 -0.23 17.99
C LYS A 71 -4.51 -0.85 17.99
N ILE A 72 -3.98 -1.12 19.18
CA ILE A 72 -2.72 -1.85 19.35
C ILE A 72 -2.97 -3.30 18.92
N ALA A 73 -2.25 -3.75 17.90
CA ALA A 73 -2.33 -5.12 17.44
C ALA A 73 -1.50 -6.03 18.38
N VAL A 74 -2.07 -7.19 18.73
CA VAL A 74 -1.39 -8.19 19.55
C VAL A 74 -0.35 -8.91 18.70
N ALA A 75 0.86 -9.06 19.25
CA ALA A 75 1.98 -9.78 18.66
C ALA A 75 1.61 -11.23 18.30
N ARG A 76 1.93 -11.63 17.07
CA ARG A 76 1.70 -12.99 16.53
C ARG A 76 2.48 -13.20 15.23
N PRO A 77 2.49 -14.43 14.68
CA PRO A 77 2.96 -14.68 13.33
C PRO A 77 2.08 -13.98 12.28
N ILE A 78 2.72 -13.29 11.33
CA ILE A 78 2.05 -12.53 10.27
C ILE A 78 2.72 -12.76 8.91
N THR A 79 1.91 -12.66 7.86
CA THR A 79 2.34 -12.70 6.45
C THR A 79 2.09 -11.32 5.87
N LEU A 80 3.14 -10.60 5.53
CA LEU A 80 3.06 -9.18 5.18
C LEU A 80 2.89 -8.98 3.68
N VAL A 81 2.02 -8.06 3.32
CA VAL A 81 2.03 -7.37 2.03
C VAL A 81 2.39 -5.92 2.33
N MET A 82 3.42 -5.41 1.64
CA MET A 82 3.86 -4.03 1.78
C MET A 82 3.90 -3.35 0.42
N ASP A 83 3.33 -2.15 0.36
CA ASP A 83 3.30 -1.33 -0.84
C ASP A 83 3.16 0.15 -0.46
N ALA A 84 3.59 1.02 -1.35
CA ALA A 84 3.58 2.46 -1.16
C ALA A 84 2.64 3.12 -2.16
N THR A 85 1.80 4.05 -1.68
CA THR A 85 1.01 4.91 -2.55
C THR A 85 1.28 6.37 -2.28
N PHE A 86 1.23 7.18 -3.33
CA PHE A 86 1.33 8.64 -3.26
C PHE A 86 -0.01 9.29 -3.52
N PHE A 87 -0.25 10.44 -2.87
CA PHE A 87 -1.44 11.27 -3.01
C PHE A 87 -1.06 12.65 -3.53
N GLY A 88 -2.00 13.30 -4.22
CA GLY A 88 -1.80 14.66 -4.73
C GLY A 88 -0.85 14.75 -5.93
N LYS A 89 -0.29 15.94 -6.15
CA LYS A 89 0.72 16.18 -7.19
C LYS A 89 2.08 15.69 -6.69
N ARG A 90 2.99 15.38 -7.62
CA ARG A 90 4.39 14.99 -7.28
C ARG A 90 5.11 15.96 -6.36
N ILE A 91 4.74 17.24 -6.39
CA ILE A 91 5.33 18.31 -5.57
C ILE A 91 4.96 18.14 -4.08
N ASP A 92 3.80 17.57 -3.79
CA ASP A 92 3.26 17.48 -2.43
C ASP A 92 4.06 16.50 -1.56
N LYS A 93 4.87 15.62 -2.18
CA LYS A 93 5.72 14.62 -1.52
C LYS A 93 5.00 13.91 -0.37
N PHE A 94 3.76 13.51 -0.62
CA PHE A 94 2.89 12.90 0.38
C PHE A 94 2.52 11.49 -0.06
N GLY A 95 3.24 10.51 0.47
CA GLY A 95 2.95 9.10 0.29
C GLY A 95 2.82 8.37 1.61
N VAL A 96 2.27 7.16 1.56
CA VAL A 96 2.16 6.25 2.69
C VAL A 96 2.64 4.88 2.26
N LEU A 97 3.55 4.32 3.05
CA LEU A 97 3.92 2.91 3.02
C LEU A 97 3.00 2.19 4.00
N VAL A 98 2.33 1.13 3.54
CA VAL A 98 1.40 0.36 4.36
C VAL A 98 1.84 -1.09 4.41
N ALA A 99 1.83 -1.67 5.62
CA ALA A 99 2.02 -3.08 5.88
C ALA A 99 0.67 -3.70 6.30
N LYS A 100 0.21 -4.69 5.53
CA LYS A 100 -1.02 -5.43 5.79
C LYS A 100 -0.71 -6.89 6.05
N ASP A 101 -1.27 -7.43 7.12
CA ASP A 101 -1.26 -8.87 7.36
C ASP A 101 -2.34 -9.54 6.49
N THR A 102 -1.92 -10.53 5.70
CA THR A 102 -2.83 -11.26 4.80
C THR A 102 -3.69 -12.26 5.54
N ILE A 103 -3.22 -12.78 6.68
CA ILE A 103 -3.93 -13.80 7.46
C ILE A 103 -5.21 -13.21 8.06
N THR A 104 -5.11 -12.02 8.67
CA THR A 104 -6.29 -11.32 9.23
C THR A 104 -6.88 -10.26 8.31
N SER A 105 -6.25 -10.01 7.17
CA SER A 105 -6.61 -8.92 6.25
C SER A 105 -6.61 -7.52 6.90
N LYS A 106 -5.88 -7.32 8.01
CA LYS A 106 -5.78 -6.05 8.73
C LYS A 106 -4.47 -5.33 8.43
N VAL A 107 -4.53 -4.00 8.39
CA VAL A 107 -3.32 -3.16 8.39
C VAL A 107 -2.67 -3.28 9.77
N VAL A 108 -1.37 -3.59 9.79
CA VAL A 108 -0.58 -3.76 11.02
C VAL A 108 0.43 -2.64 11.22
N GLY A 109 0.75 -1.89 10.18
CA GLY A 109 1.63 -0.73 10.26
C GLY A 109 1.48 0.18 9.04
N TYR A 110 1.76 1.46 9.24
CA TYR A 110 1.88 2.43 8.16
C TYR A 110 2.88 3.52 8.54
N GLN A 111 3.49 4.14 7.53
CA GLN A 111 4.41 5.26 7.71
C GLN A 111 4.26 6.23 6.55
N PHE A 112 4.20 7.53 6.85
CA PHE A 112 4.24 8.56 5.83
C PHE A 112 5.64 8.70 5.26
N ILE A 113 5.72 8.77 3.93
CA ILE A 113 6.97 8.85 3.18
C ILE A 113 6.90 9.98 2.16
N GLN A 114 8.01 10.68 1.98
CA GLN A 114 8.15 11.68 0.91
C GLN A 114 8.60 11.07 -0.40
N THR A 115 9.42 10.04 -0.29
CA THR A 115 9.97 9.28 -1.41
C THR A 115 9.98 7.82 -1.00
N GLU A 116 9.76 6.95 -1.98
CA GLU A 116 9.84 5.53 -1.73
C GLU A 116 11.32 5.15 -1.66
N LYS A 117 11.75 4.66 -0.50
CA LYS A 117 13.14 4.33 -0.16
C LYS A 117 13.20 2.94 0.47
N ASN A 118 14.28 2.19 0.25
CA ASN A 118 14.36 0.81 0.76
C ASN A 118 14.45 0.80 2.29
N GLU A 119 15.07 1.81 2.86
CA GLU A 119 15.22 2.07 4.29
C GLU A 119 13.86 2.19 4.99
N ALA A 120 12.84 2.75 4.32
CA ALA A 120 11.49 2.85 4.88
C ALA A 120 10.83 1.47 5.08
N TYR A 121 11.05 0.54 4.14
CA TYR A 121 10.55 -0.82 4.28
C TYR A 121 11.29 -1.58 5.39
N GLN A 122 12.62 -1.40 5.49
CA GLN A 122 13.41 -1.99 6.58
C GLN A 122 12.96 -1.45 7.94
N ALA A 123 12.82 -0.13 8.08
CA ALA A 123 12.35 0.49 9.31
C ALA A 123 10.96 -0.01 9.73
N MET A 124 10.03 -0.16 8.76
CA MET A 124 8.71 -0.73 9.01
C MET A 124 8.80 -2.16 9.55
N VAL A 125 9.62 -3.01 8.92
CA VAL A 125 9.82 -4.41 9.33
C VAL A 125 10.45 -4.49 10.72
N SER A 126 11.51 -3.72 10.97
CA SER A 126 12.17 -3.66 12.29
C SER A 126 11.23 -3.17 13.38
N SER A 127 10.37 -2.19 13.08
CA SER A 127 9.34 -1.69 14.01
C SER A 127 8.29 -2.75 14.34
N LEU A 128 7.84 -3.52 13.35
CA LEU A 128 6.92 -4.65 13.61
C LEU A 128 7.60 -5.74 14.44
N GLN A 129 8.86 -6.06 14.18
CA GLN A 129 9.61 -7.04 14.97
C GLN A 129 9.82 -6.58 16.42
N SER A 130 10.11 -5.29 16.66
CA SER A 130 10.27 -4.75 18.01
C SER A 130 8.95 -4.74 18.81
N LEU A 131 7.81 -4.68 18.13
CA LEU A 131 6.48 -4.90 18.71
C LEU A 131 6.15 -6.37 18.98
N GLY A 132 7.07 -7.30 18.69
CA GLY A 132 6.94 -8.74 18.96
C GLY A 132 6.31 -9.54 17.83
N PHE A 133 6.06 -8.97 16.65
CA PHE A 133 5.54 -9.73 15.52
C PHE A 133 6.60 -10.67 14.94
N VAL A 134 6.19 -11.91 14.65
CA VAL A 134 6.99 -12.88 13.90
C VAL A 134 6.60 -12.77 12.43
N ILE A 135 7.53 -12.39 11.56
CA ILE A 135 7.24 -12.16 10.13
C ILE A 135 7.57 -13.43 9.36
N ASN A 136 6.53 -14.13 8.90
CA ASN A 136 6.67 -15.38 8.14
C ASN A 136 7.15 -15.14 6.71
N SER A 137 6.70 -14.04 6.09
CA SER A 137 7.09 -13.66 4.73
C SER A 137 6.67 -12.24 4.40
N ILE A 138 7.23 -11.69 3.32
CA ILE A 138 6.96 -10.34 2.83
C ILE A 138 6.67 -10.39 1.32
N THR A 139 5.50 -9.93 0.91
CA THR A 139 5.16 -9.65 -0.49
C THR A 139 5.32 -8.16 -0.78
N ILE A 140 6.19 -7.83 -1.73
CA ILE A 140 6.56 -6.45 -2.09
C ILE A 140 6.61 -6.23 -3.59
N ASP A 141 6.69 -4.96 -3.92
CA ASP A 141 6.94 -4.46 -5.26
C ASP A 141 8.33 -4.80 -5.80
N GLY A 142 8.43 -4.73 -7.13
CA GLY A 142 9.58 -5.15 -7.91
C GLY A 142 10.84 -4.29 -7.83
N LYS A 143 11.07 -3.60 -6.70
CA LYS A 143 12.08 -2.57 -6.59
C LYS A 143 13.49 -3.13 -6.39
N SER A 144 14.46 -2.59 -7.12
CA SER A 144 15.85 -3.01 -7.06
C SER A 144 16.44 -2.82 -5.65
N GLY A 145 17.14 -3.85 -5.17
CA GLY A 145 17.82 -3.82 -3.87
C GLY A 145 16.92 -4.20 -2.68
N LEU A 146 15.59 -4.09 -2.83
CA LEU A 146 14.66 -4.34 -1.74
C LEU A 146 14.57 -5.82 -1.37
N PHE A 147 14.71 -6.73 -2.34
CA PHE A 147 14.66 -8.17 -2.06
C PHE A 147 15.79 -8.67 -1.14
N LYS A 148 16.96 -8.03 -1.22
CA LYS A 148 18.13 -8.38 -0.38
C LYS A 148 18.08 -7.74 1.01
N ALA A 149 17.12 -6.85 1.24
CA ALA A 149 17.01 -6.09 2.48
C ALA A 149 16.48 -6.91 3.67
N PHE A 150 15.95 -8.12 3.41
CA PHE A 150 15.30 -8.98 4.41
C PHE A 150 15.96 -10.37 4.47
N PRO A 151 17.17 -10.48 5.02
CA PRO A 151 17.83 -11.77 5.17
C PRO A 151 17.01 -12.67 6.10
N GLY A 152 16.86 -13.95 5.74
CA GLY A 152 16.13 -14.93 6.55
C GLY A 152 14.60 -14.88 6.45
N ILE A 153 14.02 -13.89 5.75
CA ILE A 153 12.58 -13.79 5.55
C ILE A 153 12.25 -14.14 4.08
N PRO A 154 11.35 -15.11 3.81
CA PRO A 154 10.87 -15.37 2.46
C PRO A 154 10.24 -14.13 1.83
N VAL A 155 10.79 -13.69 0.70
CA VAL A 155 10.29 -12.52 -0.05
C VAL A 155 9.61 -12.94 -1.34
N GLN A 156 8.37 -12.49 -1.55
CA GLN A 156 7.63 -12.65 -2.80
C GLN A 156 7.56 -11.32 -3.55
N MET A 157 7.99 -11.32 -4.81
CA MET A 157 7.76 -10.20 -5.71
C MET A 157 6.34 -10.25 -6.28
N CYS A 158 5.63 -9.12 -6.24
CA CYS A 158 4.30 -8.99 -6.85
C CYS A 158 4.32 -9.31 -8.36
N HIS A 159 3.52 -10.30 -8.78
CA HIS A 159 3.38 -10.72 -10.18
C HIS A 159 2.85 -9.59 -11.06
N PHE A 160 1.91 -8.79 -10.55
CA PHE A 160 1.38 -7.63 -11.27
C PHE A 160 2.48 -6.62 -11.60
N HIS A 161 3.33 -6.30 -10.62
CA HIS A 161 4.47 -5.40 -10.84
C HIS A 161 5.52 -5.99 -11.79
N GLN A 162 5.78 -7.29 -11.75
CA GLN A 162 6.62 -7.95 -12.76
C GLN A 162 6.01 -7.82 -14.17
N GLN A 163 4.71 -8.03 -14.34
CA GLN A 163 4.02 -7.87 -15.62
C GLN A 163 3.99 -6.40 -16.08
N ALA A 164 3.90 -5.45 -15.15
CA ALA A 164 3.99 -4.02 -15.42
C ALA A 164 5.39 -3.62 -15.91
N ILE A 165 6.46 -4.18 -15.34
CA ILE A 165 7.84 -4.00 -15.83
C ILE A 165 7.97 -4.49 -17.28
N ILE A 166 7.42 -5.67 -17.59
CA ILE A 166 7.43 -6.20 -18.97
C ILE A 166 6.63 -5.32 -19.92
N THR A 167 5.46 -4.86 -19.48
CA THR A 167 4.63 -3.94 -20.28
C THR A 167 5.34 -2.59 -20.50
N ARG A 168 6.10 -2.08 -19.54
CA ARG A 168 6.90 -0.85 -19.67
C ARG A 168 7.99 -1.01 -20.75
N TYR A 169 8.65 -2.16 -20.80
CA TYR A 169 9.69 -2.39 -21.80
C TYR A 169 9.14 -2.72 -23.19
N LEU A 170 8.13 -3.58 -23.28
CA LEU A 170 7.63 -4.16 -24.54
C LEU A 170 6.37 -3.48 -25.09
N THR A 171 5.72 -2.60 -24.31
CA THR A 171 4.37 -2.06 -24.53
C THR A 171 3.26 -3.11 -24.37
N LYS A 172 1.99 -2.66 -24.41
CA LYS A 172 0.80 -3.53 -24.33
C LYS A 172 0.60 -4.39 -25.59
N LYS A 173 0.95 -3.86 -26.76
CA LYS A 173 0.79 -4.50 -28.07
C LYS A 173 2.13 -4.49 -28.83
N PRO A 174 3.13 -5.29 -28.40
CA PRO A 174 4.39 -5.40 -29.13
C PRO A 174 4.15 -5.93 -30.54
N LYS A 175 4.93 -5.45 -31.52
CA LYS A 175 4.84 -5.88 -32.93
C LYS A 175 5.82 -7.00 -33.28
N MET A 176 6.96 -7.06 -32.59
CA MET A 176 8.04 -8.01 -32.90
C MET A 176 7.73 -9.38 -32.29
N ALA A 177 7.94 -10.47 -33.04
CA ALA A 177 7.67 -11.83 -32.60
C ALA A 177 8.33 -12.17 -31.25
N ALA A 178 9.62 -11.85 -31.09
CA ALA A 178 10.35 -12.06 -29.84
C ALA A 178 9.71 -11.35 -28.63
N SER A 179 9.22 -10.12 -28.83
CA SER A 179 8.54 -9.32 -27.81
C SER A 179 7.13 -9.84 -27.50
N ILE A 180 6.38 -10.28 -28.51
CA ILE A 180 5.07 -10.91 -28.35
C ILE A 180 5.21 -12.19 -27.52
N ASP A 181 6.16 -13.05 -27.89
CA ASP A 181 6.40 -14.31 -27.20
C ASP A 181 6.85 -14.07 -25.76
N LEU A 182 7.78 -13.14 -25.51
CA LEU A 182 8.25 -12.86 -24.15
C LEU A 182 7.11 -12.33 -23.26
N ARG A 183 6.25 -11.48 -23.83
CA ARG A 183 5.05 -11.00 -23.13
C ARG A 183 4.13 -12.16 -22.77
N ARG A 184 3.88 -13.11 -23.67
CA ARG A 184 3.09 -14.31 -23.37
C ARG A 184 3.71 -15.12 -22.23
N VAL A 185 5.03 -15.34 -22.25
CA VAL A 185 5.75 -16.03 -21.16
C VAL A 185 5.51 -15.30 -19.83
N ALA A 186 5.74 -13.98 -19.78
CA ALA A 186 5.57 -13.20 -18.55
C ALA A 186 4.13 -13.22 -18.00
N PHE A 187 3.11 -13.22 -18.87
CA PHE A 187 1.72 -13.28 -18.46
C PHE A 187 1.25 -14.68 -18.07
N TYR A 188 2.02 -15.72 -18.40
CA TYR A 188 1.78 -17.09 -17.93
C TYR A 188 2.31 -17.35 -16.51
N LEU A 189 3.02 -16.39 -15.92
CA LEU A 189 3.67 -16.47 -14.61
C LEU A 189 2.72 -16.94 -13.48
N ASN A 190 1.49 -16.43 -13.45
CA ASN A 190 0.50 -16.76 -12.42
C ASN A 190 0.00 -18.22 -12.49
N LYS A 191 0.05 -18.85 -13.68
CA LYS A 191 -0.46 -20.20 -13.93
C LYS A 191 0.64 -21.28 -13.87
N ALA A 192 1.90 -20.90 -14.00
CA ALA A 192 3.01 -21.84 -14.09
C ALA A 192 3.58 -22.25 -12.73
N THR A 193 4.14 -23.46 -12.64
CA THR A 193 5.13 -23.80 -11.59
C THR A 193 6.48 -23.18 -11.93
N GLN A 194 7.38 -23.02 -10.95
CA GLN A 194 8.71 -22.48 -11.19
C GLN A 194 9.46 -23.29 -12.26
N LYS A 195 9.47 -24.62 -12.16
CA LYS A 195 10.11 -25.52 -13.14
C LYS A 195 9.56 -25.30 -14.56
N ARG A 196 8.24 -25.30 -14.72
CA ARG A 196 7.59 -25.10 -16.04
C ARG A 196 7.87 -23.70 -16.60
N PHE A 197 7.84 -22.68 -15.75
CA PHE A 197 8.13 -21.31 -16.17
C PHE A 197 9.57 -21.14 -16.65
N LEU A 198 10.54 -21.70 -15.93
CA LEU A 198 11.96 -21.70 -16.31
C LEU A 198 12.18 -22.41 -17.65
N LEU A 199 11.52 -23.55 -17.84
CA LEU A 199 11.58 -24.30 -19.11
C LEU A 199 11.07 -23.43 -20.27
N ILE A 200 9.87 -22.85 -20.15
CA ILE A 200 9.28 -21.97 -21.17
C ILE A 200 10.18 -20.76 -21.44
N LEU A 201 10.71 -20.11 -20.40
CA LEU A 201 11.61 -18.97 -20.52
C LEU A 201 12.93 -19.36 -21.22
N SER A 202 13.44 -20.57 -20.96
CA SER A 202 14.65 -21.09 -21.62
C SER A 202 14.42 -21.35 -23.11
N PHE A 203 13.28 -21.91 -23.49
CA PHE A 203 12.92 -22.11 -24.90
C PHE A 203 12.74 -20.79 -25.63
N TRP A 204 12.10 -19.81 -24.98
CA TRP A 204 12.03 -18.45 -25.51
C TRP A 204 13.43 -17.87 -25.78
N TYR A 205 14.35 -18.00 -24.81
CA TYR A 205 15.71 -17.49 -24.97
C TYR A 205 16.43 -18.19 -26.13
N LYS A 206 16.36 -19.53 -26.20
CA LYS A 206 16.99 -20.30 -27.29
C LYS A 206 16.47 -19.87 -28.66
N ARG A 207 15.14 -19.75 -28.82
CA ARG A 207 14.51 -19.35 -30.08
C ARG A 207 14.94 -17.96 -30.55
N HIS A 208 15.09 -17.02 -29.62
CA HIS A 208 15.34 -15.61 -29.94
C HIS A 208 16.78 -15.17 -29.63
N ALA A 209 17.70 -16.10 -29.34
CA ALA A 209 19.05 -15.81 -28.84
C ALA A 209 19.86 -14.93 -29.79
N VAL A 210 19.87 -15.27 -31.08
CA VAL A 210 20.56 -14.49 -32.12
C VAL A 210 20.01 -13.08 -32.17
N PHE A 211 18.68 -12.96 -32.22
CA PHE A 211 17.97 -11.68 -32.29
C PHE A 211 18.28 -10.78 -31.09
N ILE A 212 18.13 -11.25 -29.85
CA ILE A 212 18.31 -10.39 -28.67
C ILE A 212 19.76 -9.99 -28.41
N ASN A 213 20.71 -10.71 -28.99
CA ASN A 213 22.15 -10.47 -28.86
C ASN A 213 22.72 -9.65 -30.03
N GLU A 214 21.90 -9.31 -31.03
CA GLU A 214 22.26 -8.41 -32.12
C GLU A 214 22.80 -7.08 -31.57
N LYS A 215 23.87 -6.57 -32.20
CA LYS A 215 24.55 -5.33 -31.83
C LYS A 215 24.54 -4.35 -33.01
N THR A 216 24.22 -3.10 -32.73
CA THR A 216 24.40 -1.98 -33.65
C THR A 216 25.64 -1.20 -33.22
N VAL A 217 26.55 -0.96 -34.16
CA VAL A 217 27.72 -0.08 -33.97
C VAL A 217 27.35 1.33 -34.40
N ASN A 218 27.72 2.33 -33.62
CA ASN A 218 27.64 3.72 -34.04
C ASN A 218 28.92 4.05 -34.83
N PHE A 219 28.76 4.42 -36.11
CA PHE A 219 29.88 4.65 -37.02
C PHE A 219 30.77 5.85 -36.65
N GLU A 220 30.21 6.88 -36.01
CA GLU A 220 30.94 8.09 -35.61
C GLU A 220 31.80 7.88 -34.36
N THR A 221 31.34 7.06 -33.42
CA THR A 221 31.97 6.86 -32.11
C THR A 221 32.67 5.51 -31.96
N GLY A 222 32.47 4.58 -32.89
CA GLY A 222 32.93 3.18 -32.81
C GLY A 222 32.27 2.35 -31.71
N LYS A 223 31.38 2.93 -30.89
CA LYS A 223 30.77 2.25 -29.75
C LYS A 223 29.60 1.38 -30.21
N TRP A 224 29.53 0.16 -29.69
CA TRP A 224 28.43 -0.76 -29.94
C TRP A 224 27.38 -0.71 -28.82
N ARG A 225 26.13 -0.97 -29.20
CA ARG A 225 25.01 -1.22 -28.27
C ARG A 225 24.18 -2.39 -28.76
N TYR A 226 23.54 -3.14 -27.87
CA TYR A 226 22.54 -4.12 -28.29
C TYR A 226 21.45 -3.42 -29.09
N THR A 227 21.02 -4.00 -30.21
CA THR A 227 19.95 -3.44 -31.05
C THR A 227 18.63 -3.44 -30.27
N HIS A 228 18.33 -4.56 -29.60
CA HIS A 228 17.06 -4.79 -28.89
C HIS A 228 17.14 -4.55 -27.37
N ARG A 229 17.69 -3.40 -26.96
CA ARG A 229 17.96 -3.10 -25.52
C ARG A 229 16.75 -3.30 -24.62
N ARG A 230 15.57 -2.81 -25.02
CA ARG A 230 14.34 -2.89 -24.21
C ARG A 230 13.89 -4.34 -24.02
N LEU A 231 13.92 -5.15 -25.08
CA LEU A 231 13.58 -6.56 -25.03
C LEU A 231 14.55 -7.33 -24.11
N ARG A 232 15.84 -7.02 -24.23
CA ARG A 232 16.87 -7.61 -23.38
C ARG A 232 16.72 -7.21 -21.91
N SER A 233 16.37 -5.97 -21.62
CA SER A 233 16.04 -5.51 -20.26
C SER A 233 14.79 -6.18 -19.71
N ALA A 234 13.76 -6.38 -20.54
CA ALA A 234 12.56 -7.13 -20.16
C ALA A 234 12.91 -8.57 -19.74
N TYR A 235 13.65 -9.29 -20.59
CA TYR A 235 14.09 -10.66 -20.28
C TYR A 235 14.95 -10.72 -19.01
N ARG A 236 15.93 -9.81 -18.89
CA ARG A 236 16.78 -9.73 -17.69
C ARG A 236 16.00 -9.45 -16.42
N SER A 237 14.95 -8.61 -16.49
CA SER A 237 14.10 -8.34 -15.32
C SER A 237 13.44 -9.62 -14.81
N ILE A 238 12.88 -10.45 -15.69
CA ILE A 238 12.31 -11.74 -15.30
C ILE A 238 13.40 -12.62 -14.70
N ARG A 239 14.53 -12.75 -15.40
CA ARG A 239 15.62 -13.65 -14.99
C ARG A 239 16.16 -13.31 -13.60
N ASN A 240 16.38 -12.03 -13.33
CA ASN A 240 16.91 -11.56 -12.05
C ASN A 240 15.90 -11.74 -10.91
N ASN A 241 14.61 -11.69 -11.22
CA ASN A 241 13.55 -11.75 -10.23
C ASN A 241 13.06 -13.18 -9.94
N ILE A 242 13.43 -14.18 -10.76
CA ILE A 242 13.06 -15.61 -10.59
C ILE A 242 13.07 -16.08 -9.12
N PRO A 243 14.14 -15.81 -8.32
CA PRO A 243 14.19 -16.29 -6.94
C PRO A 243 13.03 -15.82 -6.06
N TYR A 244 12.40 -14.71 -6.42
CA TYR A 244 11.33 -14.06 -5.65
C TYR A 244 9.94 -14.21 -6.30
N LEU A 245 9.84 -14.79 -7.51
CA LEU A 245 8.55 -14.89 -8.22
C LEU A 245 7.70 -16.08 -7.74
N PHE A 246 8.32 -17.10 -7.15
CA PHE A 246 7.63 -18.35 -6.79
C PHE A 246 7.65 -18.68 -5.29
N THR A 247 8.09 -17.74 -4.45
CA THR A 247 8.13 -17.89 -2.99
C THR A 247 6.79 -18.32 -2.41
N HIS A 248 5.68 -17.80 -2.95
CA HIS A 248 4.33 -18.19 -2.54
C HIS A 248 3.95 -19.66 -2.80
N LYS A 249 4.66 -20.33 -3.71
CA LYS A 249 4.46 -21.77 -3.97
C LYS A 249 5.42 -22.64 -3.16
N THR A 250 6.60 -22.13 -2.85
CA THR A 250 7.60 -22.87 -2.08
C THR A 250 7.30 -22.84 -0.57
N HIS A 251 6.69 -21.77 -0.07
CA HIS A 251 6.28 -21.59 1.33
C HIS A 251 4.76 -21.45 1.40
N TRP A 252 4.04 -22.47 0.95
CA TRP A 252 2.58 -22.46 0.86
C TRP A 252 1.90 -22.38 2.24
N GLU A 253 2.57 -22.89 3.27
CA GLU A 253 2.16 -22.88 4.68
C GLU A 253 1.98 -21.47 5.25
N HIS A 254 2.57 -20.46 4.63
CA HIS A 254 2.49 -19.06 5.08
C HIS A 254 1.41 -18.24 4.36
N ALA A 255 0.58 -18.85 3.50
CA ALA A 255 -0.50 -18.18 2.79
C ALA A 255 -0.06 -16.88 2.06
N ILE A 256 1.13 -16.93 1.46
CA ILE A 256 1.77 -15.78 0.80
C ILE A 256 0.98 -15.44 -0.46
N PRO A 257 0.50 -14.20 -0.65
CA PRO A 257 -0.12 -13.81 -1.89
C PRO A 257 0.94 -13.55 -2.97
N ASN A 258 0.61 -13.88 -4.21
CA ASN A 258 1.46 -13.59 -5.37
C ASN A 258 1.38 -12.12 -5.85
N THR A 259 0.48 -11.31 -5.29
CA THR A 259 0.26 -9.90 -5.67
C THR A 259 0.02 -9.01 -4.46
N THR A 260 0.29 -7.71 -4.60
CA THR A 260 -0.01 -6.66 -3.62
C THR A 260 -1.42 -6.08 -3.78
N ASN A 261 -2.28 -6.68 -4.62
CA ASN A 261 -3.62 -6.19 -4.96
C ASN A 261 -4.52 -5.94 -3.74
N THR A 262 -4.28 -6.63 -2.64
CA THR A 262 -4.99 -6.46 -1.36
C THR A 262 -4.78 -5.08 -0.73
N LEU A 263 -3.69 -4.39 -1.09
CA LEU A 263 -3.41 -3.00 -0.73
C LEU A 263 -3.99 -2.05 -1.78
N ASP A 264 -3.71 -2.27 -3.06
CA ASP A 264 -4.17 -1.40 -4.15
C ASP A 264 -5.70 -1.22 -4.17
N GLY A 265 -6.43 -2.33 -4.30
CA GLY A 265 -7.90 -2.31 -4.36
C GLY A 265 -8.54 -2.15 -2.99
N GLY A 266 -7.93 -2.75 -1.95
CA GLY A 266 -8.54 -2.87 -0.63
C GLY A 266 -8.29 -1.67 0.29
N VAL A 267 -7.13 -1.03 0.21
CA VAL A 267 -6.72 0.04 1.15
C VAL A 267 -6.52 1.35 0.41
N PHE A 268 -5.74 1.36 -0.67
CA PHE A 268 -5.37 2.59 -1.36
C PHE A 268 -6.51 3.20 -2.16
N SER A 269 -7.32 2.40 -2.85
CA SER A 269 -8.46 2.92 -3.61
C SER A 269 -9.52 3.62 -2.73
N PRO A 270 -9.98 3.03 -1.61
CA PRO A 270 -10.84 3.74 -0.65
C PRO A 270 -10.20 5.01 -0.10
N LEU A 271 -8.93 4.95 0.31
CA LEU A 271 -8.21 6.09 0.88
C LEU A 271 -8.05 7.24 -0.12
N LYS A 272 -7.68 6.94 -1.37
CA LYS A 272 -7.63 7.92 -2.47
C LYS A 272 -9.00 8.53 -2.73
N THR A 273 -10.07 7.75 -2.65
CA THR A 273 -11.43 8.25 -2.84
C THR A 273 -11.83 9.22 -1.74
N LEU A 274 -11.55 8.88 -0.47
CA LEU A 274 -11.81 9.75 0.68
C LEU A 274 -11.06 11.08 0.53
N LEU A 275 -9.75 11.04 0.28
CA LEU A 275 -8.94 12.25 0.09
C LEU A 275 -9.37 13.08 -1.13
N ARG A 276 -9.90 12.43 -2.17
CA ARG A 276 -10.43 13.11 -3.36
C ARG A 276 -11.76 13.82 -3.10
N ILE A 277 -12.56 13.36 -2.15
CA ILE A 277 -13.78 14.04 -1.70
C ILE A 277 -13.39 15.24 -0.84
N HIS A 278 -12.41 15.06 0.06
CA HIS A 278 -11.95 16.07 0.99
C HIS A 278 -10.68 16.80 0.53
N ARG A 279 -10.63 17.29 -0.72
CA ARG A 279 -9.37 17.85 -1.31
C ARG A 279 -8.80 19.05 -0.55
N GLY A 280 -9.65 19.81 0.14
CA GLY A 280 -9.28 21.04 0.87
C GLY A 280 -8.77 20.82 2.30
N ILE A 281 -8.66 19.57 2.78
CA ILE A 281 -8.16 19.32 4.14
C ILE A 281 -6.65 19.54 4.25
N SER A 282 -6.22 20.04 5.40
CA SER A 282 -4.80 20.27 5.71
C SER A 282 -4.03 18.95 5.70
N ARG A 283 -2.71 19.04 5.56
CA ARG A 283 -1.84 17.85 5.63
C ARG A 283 -1.94 17.16 6.99
N GLU A 284 -1.96 17.92 8.07
CA GLU A 284 -2.12 17.40 9.44
C GLU A 284 -3.40 16.56 9.56
N LEU A 285 -4.52 17.02 9.00
CA LEU A 285 -5.77 16.27 9.01
C LEU A 285 -5.74 15.02 8.10
N LYS A 286 -4.84 14.96 7.11
CA LYS A 286 -4.61 13.73 6.31
C LYS A 286 -3.74 12.71 7.03
N GLU A 287 -2.91 13.17 7.96
CA GLU A 287 -1.98 12.33 8.71
C GLU A 287 -2.63 11.72 9.96
N ASN A 288 -3.63 12.40 10.53
CA ASN A 288 -4.51 11.92 11.61
C ASN A 288 -5.53 10.88 11.14
#